data_AF-A0A7L0DQU7-F1
#
_entry.id   AF-A0A7L0DQU7-F1
#
_cell.length_a   1.000
_cell.length_b   1.000
_cell.length_c   1.000
_cell.angle_alpha   90.00
_cell.angle_beta   90.00
_cell.angle_gamma   90.00
#
_symmetry.space_group_name_H-M   'P 1'
#
loop_
_entity.id
_entity.type
_entity.pdbx_description
1 polymer ?
#
loop_
_entity_poly.entity_id
_entity_poly.type
_entity_poly.pdbx_seq_one_letter_code
_entity_poly.pdbx_strand_id
1 'polypeptide(L)'
;PVPRWKPLRHAYEKEIVLYAHFKGLDYFSTECGYSPQAYRGHARNLLKDLEATRSSTVAALGHSGRRLAVGGEVATKKLRGC
;
A
#
# COMPACT_ATOMS: atom_id res chain seq x y z
N PRO A 1 -5.50 14.18 18.81
CA PRO A 1 -5.16 13.25 17.71
C PRO A 1 -5.22 13.95 16.35
N VAL A 2 -4.13 13.95 15.60
CA VAL A 2 -4.06 14.58 14.27
C VAL A 2 -4.70 13.64 13.23
N PRO A 3 -5.65 14.11 12.39
CA PRO A 3 -6.25 13.28 11.35
C PRO A 3 -5.19 12.85 10.33
N ARG A 4 -5.11 11.55 10.04
CA ARG A 4 -4.20 10.99 9.04
C ARG A 4 -4.90 10.92 7.70
N TRP A 5 -4.29 11.53 6.69
CA TRP A 5 -4.76 11.47 5.32
C TRP A 5 -3.72 10.75 4.45
N LYS A 6 -4.19 10.03 3.42
CA LYS A 6 -3.34 9.29 2.48
C LYS A 6 -3.61 9.78 1.05
N PRO A 7 -2.92 10.84 0.58
CA PRO A 7 -3.15 11.44 -0.75
C PRO A 7 -2.99 10.43 -1.88
N LEU A 8 -1.92 9.64 -1.86
CA LEU A 8 -1.54 8.71 -2.93
C LEU A 8 -2.21 7.34 -2.79
N ARG A 9 -3.32 7.24 -2.05
CA ARG A 9 -3.99 5.94 -1.80
C ARG A 9 -4.48 5.25 -3.09
N HIS A 10 -4.84 6.04 -4.09
CA HIS A 10 -5.42 5.57 -5.34
C HIS A 10 -4.43 5.56 -6.52
N ALA A 11 -3.18 5.98 -6.29
CA ALA A 11 -2.12 5.92 -7.28
C ALA A 11 -1.32 4.61 -7.12
N TYR A 12 -0.90 4.02 -8.24
CA TYR A 12 -0.04 2.84 -8.20
C TYR A 12 1.41 3.22 -7.90
N GLU A 13 2.16 2.31 -7.29
CA GLU A 13 3.59 2.51 -7.01
C GLU A 13 4.38 2.86 -8.29
N LYS A 14 4.12 2.12 -9.38
CA LYS A 14 4.73 2.38 -10.70
C LYS A 14 4.47 3.79 -11.23
N GLU A 15 3.29 4.35 -10.98
CA GLU A 15 2.91 5.70 -11.43
C GLU A 15 3.62 6.77 -10.59
N ILE A 16 3.72 6.55 -9.28
CA ILE A 16 4.42 7.47 -8.36
C ILE A 16 5.91 7.53 -8.70
N VAL A 17 6.54 6.37 -8.93
CA VAL A 17 7.96 6.28 -9.32
C VAL A 17 8.18 6.92 -10.70
N LEU A 18 7.29 6.66 -11.66
CA LEU A 18 7.36 7.26 -13.01
C LEU A 18 7.24 8.79 -12.94
N TYR A 19 6.32 9.31 -12.12
CA TYR A 19 6.16 10.74 -11.89
C TYR A 19 7.42 11.37 -11.29
N ALA A 20 8.01 10.74 -10.27
CA ALA A 20 9.24 11.21 -9.65
C ALA A 20 10.40 11.27 -10.65
N HIS A 21 10.53 10.25 -11.51
CA HIS A 21 11.54 10.20 -12.55
C HIS A 21 11.39 11.34 -13.56
N PHE A 22 10.19 11.58 -14.11
CA PHE A 22 9.97 12.66 -15.09
C PHE A 22 10.08 14.06 -14.48
N LYS A 23 9.83 14.21 -13.18
CA LYS A 23 10.01 15.48 -12.46
C LYS A 23 11.43 15.70 -11.96
N GLY A 24 12.33 14.72 -12.09
CA GLY A 24 13.68 14.79 -11.56
C GLY A 24 13.71 14.95 -10.04
N LEU A 25 12.78 14.31 -9.32
CA LEU A 25 12.77 14.33 -7.86
C LEU A 25 13.78 13.31 -7.32
N ASP A 26 14.52 13.68 -6.29
CA ASP A 26 15.37 12.73 -5.58
C ASP A 26 14.50 11.71 -4.83
N TYR A 27 14.61 10.44 -5.24
CA TYR A 27 13.96 9.31 -4.57
C TYR A 27 14.95 8.16 -4.37
N PHE A 28 14.74 7.38 -3.30
CA PHE A 28 15.61 6.27 -2.94
C PHE A 28 14.99 4.95 -3.41
N SER A 29 15.74 4.17 -4.19
CA SER A 29 15.32 2.84 -4.67
C SER A 29 15.94 1.69 -3.89
N THR A 30 16.90 1.94 -3.00
CA THR A 30 17.55 0.89 -2.22
C THR A 30 16.62 0.38 -1.12
N GLU A 31 16.28 -0.89 -1.17
CA GLU A 31 15.54 -1.53 -0.08
C GLU A 31 16.43 -1.75 1.15
N CYS A 32 15.80 -1.83 2.32
CA CYS A 32 16.49 -2.21 3.57
C CYS A 32 17.00 -3.65 3.49
N GLY A 33 18.18 -3.95 4.06
CA GLY A 33 18.74 -5.31 4.08
C GLY A 33 17.86 -6.37 4.75
N TYR A 34 16.95 -5.96 5.64
CA TYR A 34 15.97 -6.84 6.29
C TYR A 34 14.64 -6.96 5.52
N SER A 35 14.42 -6.15 4.48
CA SER A 35 13.22 -6.18 3.62
C SER A 35 12.90 -7.58 3.07
N PRO A 36 13.89 -8.37 2.60
CA PRO A 36 13.61 -9.67 1.97
C PRO A 36 13.00 -10.70 2.92
N GLN A 37 13.28 -10.60 4.21
CA GLN A 37 12.75 -11.53 5.23
C GLN A 37 11.33 -11.15 5.68
N ALA A 38 10.79 -10.03 5.20
CA ALA A 38 9.47 -9.57 5.61
C ALA A 38 8.35 -10.27 4.81
N TYR A 39 7.36 -10.82 5.53
CA TYR A 39 6.19 -11.47 4.92
C TYR A 39 5.41 -10.57 3.93
N ARG A 40 5.50 -9.24 4.07
CA ARG A 40 4.90 -8.26 3.16
C ARG A 40 5.34 -8.46 1.70
N GLY A 41 6.54 -9.00 1.44
CA GLY A 41 7.01 -9.32 0.09
C GLY A 41 6.11 -10.34 -0.61
N HIS A 42 5.70 -11.41 0.08
CA HIS A 42 4.80 -12.43 -0.48
C HIS A 42 3.44 -11.84 -0.87
N ALA A 43 2.87 -10.99 -0.02
CA ALA A 43 1.60 -10.33 -0.31
C ALA A 43 1.70 -9.38 -1.52
N ARG A 44 2.83 -8.67 -1.68
CA ARG A 44 3.06 -7.83 -2.87
C ARG A 44 3.18 -8.67 -4.14
N ASN A 45 3.88 -9.81 -4.09
CA ASN A 45 4.02 -10.69 -5.24
C ASN A 45 2.66 -11.24 -5.69
N LEU A 46 1.85 -11.72 -4.75
CA LEU A 46 0.48 -12.14 -5.04
C LEU A 46 -0.34 -11.02 -5.71
N LEU A 47 -0.25 -9.79 -5.21
CA LEU A 47 -0.95 -8.65 -5.82
C LEU A 47 -0.47 -8.36 -7.25
N LYS A 48 0.83 -8.51 -7.52
CA LYS A 48 1.41 -8.36 -8.86
C LYS A 48 0.93 -9.45 -9.81
N ASP A 49 0.87 -10.70 -9.36
CA ASP A 49 0.37 -11.84 -10.16
C ASP A 49 -1.11 -11.65 -10.52
N LEU A 50 -1.91 -11.15 -9.57
CA LEU A 50 -3.32 -10.80 -9.80
C LEU A 50 -3.48 -9.60 -10.74
N GLU A 51 -2.61 -8.60 -10.65
CA GLU A 51 -2.58 -7.46 -11.57
C GLU A 51 -2.24 -7.89 -13.01
N ALA A 52 -1.34 -8.87 -13.17
CA ALA A 52 -0.98 -9.44 -14.47
C ALA A 52 -2.17 -10.14 -15.15
N THR A 53 -3.04 -10.80 -14.38
CA THR A 53 -4.27 -11.42 -14.90
C THR A 53 -5.34 -10.37 -15.21
N ARG A 54 -5.51 -9.38 -14.31
CA ARG A 54 -6.47 -8.29 -14.47
C ARG A 54 -5.90 -7.02 -13.85
N SER A 55 -5.64 -6.02 -14.68
CA SER A 55 -5.03 -4.74 -14.28
C SER A 55 -5.83 -3.98 -13.20
N SER A 56 -7.16 -4.09 -13.22
CA SER A 56 -8.03 -3.41 -12.26
C SER A 56 -8.09 -4.08 -10.88
N THR A 57 -7.40 -5.20 -10.65
CA THR A 57 -7.56 -6.02 -9.43
C THR A 57 -7.18 -5.27 -8.16
N VAL A 58 -6.06 -4.53 -8.16
CA VAL A 58 -5.61 -3.77 -6.99
C VAL A 58 -6.64 -2.71 -6.56
N ALA A 59 -7.16 -1.94 -7.53
CA ALA A 59 -8.19 -0.95 -7.27
C ALA A 59 -9.51 -1.58 -6.80
N ALA A 60 -9.92 -2.69 -7.42
CA ALA A 60 -11.13 -3.43 -7.06
C ALA A 60 -11.04 -4.02 -5.64
N LEU A 61 -9.91 -4.63 -5.28
CA LEU A 61 -9.64 -5.14 -3.93
C LEU A 61 -9.63 -4.00 -2.91
N GLY A 62 -9.03 -2.85 -3.25
CA GLY A 62 -9.04 -1.68 -2.38
C GLY A 62 -10.44 -1.09 -2.15
N HIS A 63 -11.30 -1.14 -3.18
CA HIS A 63 -12.71 -0.73 -3.07
C HIS A 63 -13.53 -1.75 -2.27
N SER A 64 -13.41 -3.04 -2.58
CA SER A 64 -14.05 -4.14 -1.86
C SER A 64 -13.67 -4.12 -0.39
N GLY A 65 -12.38 -4.03 -0.07
CA GLY A 65 -11.87 -3.99 1.30
C GLY A 65 -12.35 -2.82 2.14
N ARG A 66 -12.79 -1.70 1.53
CA ARG A 66 -13.46 -0.61 2.26
C ARG A 66 -14.92 -0.91 2.57
N ARG A 67 -15.57 -1.69 1.71
CA ARG A 67 -16.99 -2.06 1.83
C ARG A 67 -17.19 -3.32 2.67
N LEU A 68 -16.13 -4.10 2.89
CA LEU A 68 -16.14 -5.16 3.88
C LEU A 68 -16.39 -4.56 5.26
N ALA A 69 -17.56 -4.87 5.83
CA ALA A 69 -17.85 -4.62 7.24
C ALA A 69 -17.01 -5.61 8.06
N VAL A 70 -15.74 -5.29 8.29
CA VAL A 70 -14.94 -6.02 9.28
C VAL A 70 -15.49 -5.62 10.63
N GLY A 71 -16.34 -6.48 11.20
CA GLY A 71 -17.05 -6.23 12.44
C GLY A 71 -16.11 -5.77 13.55
N GLY A 72 -16.48 -4.65 14.18
CA GLY A 72 -16.18 -4.13 15.54
C GLY A 72 -14.86 -4.38 16.29
N GLU A 73 -14.15 -5.48 16.09
CA GLU A 73 -13.07 -5.91 16.99
C GLU A 73 -11.69 -5.40 16.58
N VAL A 74 -11.51 -5.00 15.32
CA VAL A 74 -10.30 -4.26 14.89
C VAL A 74 -10.52 -2.76 15.10
N ALA A 75 -11.18 -2.39 16.20
CA ALA A 75 -11.02 -1.06 16.76
C ALA A 75 -9.52 -0.88 17.00
N THR A 76 -8.90 -0.03 16.19
CA THR A 76 -7.56 0.52 16.37
C THR A 76 -7.21 0.49 17.86
N LYS A 77 -6.31 -0.40 18.29
CA LYS A 77 -5.75 -0.34 19.65
C LYS A 77 -5.31 1.12 19.80
N LYS A 78 -6.04 1.90 20.61
CA LYS A 78 -5.53 3.19 21.09
C LYS A 78 -4.21 2.81 21.72
N LEU A 79 -3.10 3.17 21.08
CA LEU A 79 -1.80 3.18 21.72
C LEU A 79 -1.99 4.15 22.90
N ARG A 80 -2.30 3.59 24.06
CA ARG A 80 -2.33 4.34 25.31
C ARG A 80 -0.88 4.72 25.54
N GLY A 81 -0.61 6.02 25.54
CA GLY A 81 0.66 6.53 26.02
C GLY A 81 0.81 6.10 27.48
N CYS A 82 1.88 5.37 27.77
CA CYS A 82 3.02 5.88 28.49
C CYS A 82 4.27 5.38 27.74
#